data_AF-A0A2E5YDE1-F1
#
_entry.id   AF-A0A2E5YDE1-F1
#
_cell.length_a   1.000
_cell.length_b   1.000
_cell.length_c   1.000
_cell.angle_alpha   90.00
_cell.angle_beta   90.00
_cell.angle_gamma   90.00
#
_symmetry.space_group_name_H-M   'P 1'
#
loop_
_entity.id
_entity.type
_entity.pdbx_description
1 polymer ?
#
loop_
_entity_poly.entity_id
_entity_poly.type
_entity_poly.pdbx_seq_one_letter_code
_entity_poly.pdbx_strand_id
1 'polypeptide(L)'
;MEHSLAMQIVGAVLVLVAIMKNKDPIGFNKSIFGDVEGVEGGPAASMRMLIGGGFAGIGAINLYCSLNVDDAASSEAILVGTAIGLALVFGTIVGAKLRGFLEEIPAPPMVIFPGLIIVCLYSALM
;
A
#
# COMPACT_ATOMS: atom_id res chain seq x y z
N MET A 1 5.27 20.55 1.77
CA MET A 1 4.61 20.06 0.53
C MET A 1 3.13 20.10 0.81
N GLU A 2 2.32 20.67 -0.10
CA GLU A 2 0.86 20.76 0.10
C GLU A 2 0.25 19.41 0.49
N HIS A 3 -0.59 19.41 1.53
CA HIS A 3 -1.20 18.17 2.05
C HIS A 3 -2.07 17.49 0.99
N SER A 4 -2.81 18.27 0.20
CA SER A 4 -3.62 17.77 -0.92
C SER A 4 -2.76 17.04 -1.96
N LEU A 5 -1.61 17.60 -2.32
CA LEU A 5 -0.67 16.95 -3.25
C LEU A 5 -0.10 15.65 -2.66
N ALA A 6 0.26 15.64 -1.38
CA ALA A 6 0.76 14.45 -0.71
C ALA A 6 -0.30 13.33 -0.71
N MET A 7 -1.54 13.66 -0.34
CA MET A 7 -2.68 12.74 -0.39
C MET A 7 -2.93 12.22 -1.81
N GLN A 8 -2.79 13.07 -2.84
CA GLN A 8 -2.95 12.65 -4.23
C GLN A 8 -1.87 11.67 -4.68
N ILE A 9 -0.60 11.93 -4.34
CA ILE A 9 0.52 11.04 -4.66
C ILE A 9 0.29 9.68 -4.01
N VAL A 10 0.04 9.66 -2.70
CA VAL A 10 -0.20 8.43 -1.94
C VAL A 10 -1.41 7.67 -2.47
N GLY A 11 -2.49 8.41 -2.71
CA GLY A 11 -3.74 7.89 -3.25
C GLY A 11 -3.58 7.23 -4.61
N ALA A 12 -2.96 7.92 -5.56
CA ALA A 12 -2.74 7.43 -6.91
C ALA A 12 -1.84 6.20 -6.93
N VAL A 13 -0.73 6.21 -6.18
CA VAL A 13 0.19 5.07 -6.12
C VAL A 13 -0.50 3.83 -5.57
N LEU A 14 -1.28 3.96 -4.48
CA LEU A 14 -1.98 2.82 -3.88
C LEU A 14 -3.07 2.25 -4.80
N VAL A 15 -3.81 3.11 -5.50
CA VAL A 15 -4.79 2.67 -6.50
C VAL A 15 -4.12 1.94 -7.67
N LEU A 16 -2.98 2.46 -8.18
CA LEU A 16 -2.22 1.79 -9.23
C LEU A 16 -1.72 0.41 -8.79
N VAL A 17 -1.16 0.31 -7.58
CA VAL A 17 -0.72 -0.98 -7.00
C VAL A 17 -1.91 -1.94 -6.87
N ALA A 18 -3.07 -1.44 -6.47
CA ALA A 18 -4.29 -2.25 -6.38
C ALA A 18 -4.74 -2.79 -7.73
N ILE A 19 -4.75 -1.95 -8.77
CA ILE A 19 -5.09 -2.35 -10.15
C ILE A 19 -4.12 -3.44 -10.62
N MET A 20 -2.82 -3.25 -10.41
CA MET A 20 -1.81 -4.25 -10.79
C MET A 20 -2.04 -5.60 -10.08
N LYS A 21 -2.39 -5.58 -8.79
CA LYS A 21 -2.67 -6.80 -8.01
C LYS A 21 -3.97 -7.50 -8.39
N ASN A 22 -4.98 -6.75 -8.83
CA ASN A 22 -6.29 -7.31 -9.17
C ASN A 22 -6.41 -7.73 -10.62
N LYS A 23 -5.66 -7.11 -11.55
CA LYS A 23 -5.69 -7.44 -12.98
C LYS A 23 -5.14 -8.84 -13.26
N ASP A 24 -4.03 -9.20 -12.63
CA ASP A 24 -3.40 -10.51 -12.78
C ASP A 24 -2.78 -10.96 -11.44
N PRO A 25 -3.61 -11.43 -10.49
CA PRO A 25 -3.12 -11.83 -9.17
C PRO A 25 -2.17 -13.03 -9.23
N ILE A 26 -2.37 -13.95 -10.18
CA ILE A 26 -1.53 -15.15 -10.36
C ILE A 26 -0.17 -14.73 -10.93
N GLY A 27 -0.14 -13.96 -12.01
CA GLY A 27 1.10 -13.45 -12.59
C GLY A 27 1.87 -12.58 -11.60
N PHE A 28 1.20 -11.79 -10.76
CA PHE A 28 1.86 -11.03 -9.70
C PHE A 28 2.38 -11.94 -8.58
N ASN A 29 1.72 -13.05 -8.24
CA ASN A 29 2.28 -14.03 -7.31
C ASN A 29 3.57 -14.63 -7.89
N LYS A 30 3.53 -15.05 -9.16
CA LYS A 30 4.69 -15.63 -9.87
C LYS A 30 5.86 -14.68 -10.02
N SER A 31 5.61 -13.40 -10.30
CA SER A 31 6.68 -12.41 -10.43
C SER A 31 7.41 -12.13 -9.12
N ILE A 32 6.79 -12.47 -7.98
CA ILE A 32 7.37 -12.31 -6.65
C ILE A 32 8.01 -13.60 -6.15
N PHE A 33 7.31 -14.73 -6.26
CA PHE A 33 7.69 -15.99 -5.62
C PHE A 33 8.26 -17.03 -6.60
N GLY A 34 8.30 -16.72 -7.90
CA GLY A 34 8.60 -17.70 -8.93
C GLY A 34 7.44 -18.65 -9.19
N ASP A 35 7.67 -19.62 -10.07
CA ASP A 35 6.68 -20.63 -10.44
C ASP A 35 6.78 -21.83 -9.50
N VAL A 36 6.23 -21.67 -8.28
CA VAL A 36 6.25 -22.69 -7.22
C VAL A 36 4.85 -23.23 -6.92
N GLU A 37 4.77 -24.48 -6.46
CA GLU A 37 3.49 -25.16 -6.21
C GLU A 37 2.62 -24.35 -5.21
N GLY A 38 1.35 -24.13 -5.58
CA GLY A 38 0.39 -23.37 -4.76
C GLY A 38 0.28 -21.86 -5.07
N VAL A 39 1.21 -21.27 -5.81
CA VAL A 39 1.19 -19.84 -6.22
C VAL A 39 0.08 -19.54 -7.24
N GLU A 40 -0.25 -20.53 -8.07
CA GLU A 40 -1.34 -20.49 -9.06
C GLU A 40 -2.72 -20.78 -8.46
N GLY A 41 -2.79 -21.14 -7.18
CA GLY A 41 -4.04 -21.55 -6.54
C GLY A 41 -5.05 -20.40 -6.46
N GLY A 42 -6.30 -20.67 -6.85
CA GLY A 42 -7.42 -19.73 -6.73
C GLY A 42 -7.56 -19.08 -5.33
N PRO A 43 -7.37 -19.80 -4.21
CA PRO A 43 -7.38 -19.20 -2.87
C PRO A 43 -6.24 -18.21 -2.61
N ALA A 44 -5.02 -18.46 -3.11
CA ALA A 44 -3.90 -17.53 -2.95
C ALA A 44 -4.10 -16.27 -3.81
N ALA A 45 -4.60 -16.46 -5.03
CA ALA A 45 -4.96 -15.37 -5.93
C ALA A 45 -6.08 -14.49 -5.36
N SER A 46 -7.11 -15.07 -4.74
CA SER A 46 -8.21 -14.30 -4.13
C SER A 46 -7.74 -13.47 -2.93
N MET A 47 -6.85 -14.00 -2.09
CA MET A 47 -6.23 -13.22 -1.00
C MET A 47 -5.39 -12.06 -1.53
N ARG A 48 -4.68 -12.26 -2.64
CA ARG A 48 -3.92 -11.17 -3.30
C ARG A 48 -4.84 -10.06 -3.82
N MET A 49 -5.98 -10.43 -4.40
CA MET A 49 -7.01 -9.47 -4.83
C MET A 49 -7.55 -8.68 -3.64
N LEU A 50 -7.89 -9.35 -2.52
CA LEU A 50 -8.35 -8.69 -1.29
C LEU A 50 -7.32 -7.69 -0.76
N ILE A 51 -6.04 -8.07 -0.72
CA ILE A 51 -4.94 -7.16 -0.33
C ILE A 51 -4.88 -5.95 -1.27
N GLY A 52 -5.00 -6.20 -2.58
CA GLY A 52 -5.10 -5.11 -3.57
C GLY A 52 -6.29 -4.19 -3.29
N GLY A 53 -7.46 -4.74 -2.99
CA GLY A 53 -8.66 -3.98 -2.61
C GLY A 53 -8.47 -3.13 -1.36
N GLY A 54 -7.75 -3.66 -0.35
CA GLY A 54 -7.38 -2.90 0.83
C GLY A 54 -6.53 -1.66 0.50
N PHE A 55 -5.56 -1.81 -0.41
CA PHE A 55 -4.76 -0.66 -0.88
C PHE A 55 -5.60 0.32 -1.70
N ALA A 56 -6.51 -0.17 -2.54
CA ALA A 56 -7.45 0.67 -3.28
C ALA A 56 -8.30 1.51 -2.32
N GLY A 57 -8.78 0.91 -1.22
CA GLY A 57 -9.58 1.61 -0.21
C GLY A 57 -8.81 2.76 0.45
N ILE A 58 -7.59 2.49 0.95
CA ILE A 58 -6.74 3.54 1.54
C ILE A 58 -6.43 4.63 0.51
N GLY A 59 -6.13 4.23 -0.73
CA GLY A 59 -5.81 5.16 -1.80
C GLY A 59 -6.98 6.04 -2.20
N ALA A 60 -8.18 5.46 -2.34
CA ALA A 60 -9.40 6.18 -2.67
C ALA A 60 -9.82 7.16 -1.56
N ILE A 61 -9.66 6.79 -0.29
CA ILE A 61 -9.89 7.70 0.84
C ILE A 61 -8.96 8.91 0.74
N ASN A 62 -7.66 8.71 0.50
CA ASN A 62 -6.71 9.81 0.34
C ASN A 62 -7.06 10.71 -0.86
N LEU A 63 -7.40 10.13 -2.02
CA LEU A 63 -7.83 10.91 -3.19
C LEU A 63 -9.09 11.72 -2.90
N TYR A 64 -10.09 11.11 -2.28
CA TYR A 64 -11.33 11.79 -1.93
C TYR A 64 -11.08 12.95 -0.96
N CYS A 65 -10.34 12.69 0.13
CA CYS A 65 -10.02 13.72 1.12
C CYS A 65 -9.18 14.86 0.51
N SER A 66 -8.27 14.57 -0.42
CA SER A 66 -7.46 15.60 -1.08
C SER A 66 -8.25 16.67 -1.84
N LEU A 67 -9.51 16.37 -2.20
CA LEU A 67 -10.40 17.25 -2.95
C LEU A 67 -11.51 17.87 -2.09
N ASN A 68 -11.71 17.36 -0.88
CA ASN A 68 -12.88 17.69 -0.05
C ASN A 68 -12.50 18.14 1.38
N VAL A 69 -11.23 18.08 1.77
CA VAL A 69 -10.74 18.52 3.07
C VAL A 69 -9.83 19.72 2.87
N ASP A 70 -10.32 20.89 3.28
CA ASP A 70 -9.62 22.16 3.11
C ASP A 70 -8.96 22.66 4.43
N ASP A 71 -9.26 21.99 5.54
CA ASP A 71 -8.68 22.30 6.85
C ASP A 71 -7.31 21.62 7.01
N ALA A 72 -6.31 22.41 7.43
CA ALA A 72 -4.93 21.96 7.57
C ALA A 72 -4.78 20.88 8.64
N ALA A 73 -5.40 21.06 9.82
CA ALA A 73 -5.30 20.10 10.92
C ALA A 73 -5.93 18.74 10.56
N SER A 74 -7.07 18.78 9.87
CA SER A 74 -7.74 17.58 9.35
C SER A 74 -6.88 16.86 8.30
N SER A 75 -6.26 17.61 7.40
CA SER A 75 -5.37 17.06 6.36
C SER A 75 -4.11 16.43 6.96
N GLU A 76 -3.52 17.07 7.97
CA GLU A 76 -2.40 16.53 8.74
C GLU A 76 -2.78 15.20 9.41
N ALA A 77 -3.93 15.16 10.12
CA ALA A 77 -4.41 13.96 10.78
C ALA A 77 -4.63 12.79 9.79
N ILE A 78 -5.14 13.08 8.59
CA ILE A 78 -5.31 12.08 7.52
C ILE A 78 -3.97 11.52 7.05
N LEU A 79 -2.97 12.39 6.83
CA LEU A 79 -1.64 11.97 6.40
C LEU A 79 -0.91 11.17 7.49
N VAL A 80 -0.97 11.61 8.75
CA VAL A 80 -0.40 10.86 9.88
C VAL A 80 -1.10 9.51 10.05
N GLY A 81 -2.44 9.49 10.00
CA GLY A 81 -3.21 8.25 10.07
C GLY A 81 -2.89 7.30 8.91
N THR A 82 -2.70 7.83 7.71
CA THR A 82 -2.29 7.05 6.53
C THR A 82 -0.87 6.50 6.72
N ALA A 83 0.08 7.29 7.23
CA ALA A 83 1.43 6.83 7.54
C ALA A 83 1.42 5.69 8.55
N ILE A 84 0.62 5.79 9.62
CA ILE A 84 0.45 4.73 10.63
C ILE A 84 -0.13 3.47 9.98
N GLY A 85 -1.20 3.61 9.19
CA GLY A 85 -1.82 2.48 8.49
C GLY A 85 -0.84 1.76 7.55
N LEU A 86 -0.08 2.51 6.76
CA LEU A 86 0.94 1.97 5.87
C LEU A 86 2.09 1.32 6.65
N ALA A 87 2.50 1.89 7.78
CA ALA A 87 3.53 1.30 8.64
C ALA A 87 3.07 -0.03 9.25
N LEU A 88 1.80 -0.14 9.67
CA LEU A 88 1.22 -1.39 10.15
C LEU A 88 1.19 -2.45 9.04
N VAL A 89 0.73 -2.08 7.84
CA VAL A 89 0.76 -2.97 6.66
C VAL A 89 2.19 -3.44 6.38
N PHE A 90 3.15 -2.52 6.34
CA PHE A 90 4.55 -2.86 6.12
C PHE A 90 5.11 -3.78 7.22
N GLY A 91 4.74 -3.53 8.47
CA GLY A 91 5.09 -4.37 9.61
C GLY A 91 4.59 -5.81 9.49
N THR A 92 3.45 -6.06 8.82
CA THR A 92 2.99 -7.43 8.56
C THR A 92 3.92 -8.20 7.62
N ILE A 93 4.53 -7.53 6.64
CA ILE A 93 5.47 -8.14 5.69
C ILE A 93 6.78 -8.48 6.42
N VAL A 94 7.30 -7.56 7.22
CA VAL A 94 8.46 -7.80 8.08
C VAL A 94 8.17 -8.95 9.04
N GLY A 95 6.99 -8.96 9.67
CA GLY A 95 6.54 -10.03 10.56
C GLY A 95 6.46 -11.40 9.87
N ALA A 96 5.99 -11.45 8.62
CA ALA A 96 5.97 -12.69 7.84
C ALA A 96 7.37 -13.25 7.58
N LYS A 97 8.34 -12.37 7.28
CA LYS A 97 9.76 -12.73 7.13
C LYS A 97 10.35 -13.27 8.44
N LEU A 98 10.13 -12.58 9.56
CA LEU A 98 10.63 -12.99 10.87
C LEU A 98 10.04 -14.32 11.36
N ARG A 99 8.81 -14.65 10.93
CA ARG A 99 8.14 -15.92 11.26
C ARG A 99 8.46 -17.06 10.29
N GLY A 100 9.29 -16.83 9.28
CA GLY A 100 9.70 -17.85 8.31
C GLY A 100 8.68 -18.16 7.20
N PHE A 101 7.65 -17.31 7.02
CA PHE A 101 6.68 -17.46 5.93
C PHE A 101 7.16 -16.86 4.60
N LEU A 102 8.27 -16.11 4.61
CA LEU A 102 8.87 -15.49 3.43
C LEU A 102 10.36 -15.82 3.37
N GLU A 103 10.80 -16.47 2.29
CA GLU A 103 12.23 -16.69 2.01
C GLU A 103 12.95 -15.40 1.66
N GLU A 104 12.31 -14.50 0.92
CA GLU A 104 12.81 -13.17 0.62
C GLU A 104 11.67 -12.15 0.71
N ILE A 105 12.01 -10.91 1.10
CA ILE A 105 11.00 -9.84 1.11
C ILE A 105 10.86 -9.33 -0.33
N PRO A 106 9.64 -9.28 -0.88
CA PRO A 106 9.43 -8.76 -2.23
C PRO A 106 9.92 -7.30 -2.32
N ALA A 107 10.70 -6.99 -3.36
CA ALA A 107 11.26 -5.65 -3.55
C ALA A 107 10.21 -4.53 -3.68
N PRO A 108 9.06 -4.70 -4.39
CA PRO A 108 8.13 -3.59 -4.58
C PRO A 108 7.53 -3.04 -3.28
N PRO A 109 7.02 -3.87 -2.33
CA PRO A 109 6.63 -3.40 -1.01
C PRO A 109 7.71 -2.64 -0.22
N MET A 110 8.98 -3.06 -0.32
CA MET A 110 10.10 -2.45 0.40
C MET A 110 10.42 -1.02 -0.06
N VAL A 111 10.06 -0.67 -1.29
CA VAL A 111 10.26 0.68 -1.82
C VAL A 111 8.99 1.50 -1.66
N ILE A 112 7.83 0.91 -1.99
CA ILE A 112 6.56 1.64 -2.05
C ILE A 112 6.12 2.06 -0.64
N PHE A 113 6.07 1.16 0.34
CA PHE A 113 5.54 1.51 1.66
C PHE A 113 6.41 2.55 2.39
N PRO A 114 7.74 2.35 2.53
CA PRO A 114 8.58 3.36 3.16
C PRO A 114 8.54 4.69 2.43
N GLY A 115 8.53 4.69 1.08
CA GLY A 115 8.42 5.90 0.28
C GLY A 115 7.13 6.68 0.55
N LEU A 116 5.98 6.01 0.56
CA LEU A 116 4.70 6.65 0.85
C LEU A 116 4.58 7.12 2.30
N ILE A 117 5.13 6.37 3.26
CA ILE A 117 5.20 6.80 4.68
C ILE A 117 6.01 8.10 4.79
N ILE A 118 7.17 8.17 4.12
CA ILE A 118 8.00 9.39 4.12
C ILE A 118 7.24 10.56 3.50
N VAL A 119 6.53 10.36 2.37
CA VAL A 119 5.70 11.38 1.73
C VAL A 119 4.63 11.91 2.69
N CYS A 120 3.93 11.01 3.39
CA CYS A 120 2.92 11.39 4.38
C CYS A 120 3.52 12.20 5.53
N LEU A 121 4.58 11.69 6.17
CA LEU A 121 5.19 12.34 7.34
C LEU A 121 5.88 13.65 6.98
N TYR A 122 6.54 13.72 5.83
CA TYR A 122 7.17 14.95 5.37
C TYR A 122 6.14 16.05 5.12
N SER A 123 4.99 15.73 4.53
CA SER A 123 3.94 16.73 4.34
C SER A 123 3.20 17.06 5.63
N ALA A 124 3.02 16.12 6.54
CA ALA A 124 2.32 16.37 7.81
C ALA A 124 3.13 17.20 8.81
N LEU A 125 4.46 17.03 8.85
CA LEU A 125 5.33 17.64 9.87
C LEU A 125 5.99 18.97 9.42
N MET A 126 5.86 19.36 8.16
CA MET A 126 6.52 20.53 7.55
C MET A 126 5.52 21.44 6.87
#